data_AF-A0A7V6P1I6-F1
#
_entry.id   AF-A0A7V6P1I6-F1
#
_cell.length_a   1.000
_cell.length_b   1.000
_cell.length_c   1.000
_cell.angle_alpha   90.00
_cell.angle_beta   90.00
_cell.angle_gamma   90.00
#
_symmetry.space_group_name_H-M   'P 1'
#
loop_
_entity.id
_entity.type
_entity.pdbx_description
1 polymer ?
#
loop_
_entity_poly.entity_id
_entity_poly.type
_entity_poly.pdbx_seq_one_letter_code
_entity_poly.pdbx_strand_id
1 'polypeptide(L)' 'MVLLSEYSDYLIINEKGIVLDPGAPDEIKNEVTDIDNEYFKTYGQHLINGIAVPNPLE' A
#
# COMPACT_ATOMS: atom_id res chain seq x y z
N MET A 1 -5.56 -7.77 10.78
CA MET A 1 -4.19 -7.33 10.42
C MET A 1 -3.75 -8.28 9.32
N VAL A 2 -3.87 -7.85 8.07
CA VAL A 2 -3.58 -8.73 6.93
C VAL A 2 -2.06 -8.80 6.75
N LEU A 3 -1.53 -10.01 6.71
CA LEU A 3 -0.10 -10.26 6.69
C LEU A 3 0.34 -10.39 5.24
N LEU A 4 0.96 -9.33 4.69
CA LEU A 4 1.55 -9.34 3.34
C LEU A 4 2.54 -10.51 3.13
N SER A 5 3.05 -11.09 4.21
CA SER A 5 3.87 -12.31 4.19
C SER A 5 3.16 -13.52 3.58
N GLU A 6 1.83 -13.59 3.61
CA GLU A 6 1.04 -14.67 2.97
C GLU A 6 1.09 -14.59 1.43
N TYR A 7 1.40 -13.41 0.89
CA TYR A 7 1.51 -13.17 -0.55
C TYR A 7 2.97 -13.06 -1.02
N SER A 8 3.94 -13.39 -0.16
CA SER A 8 5.36 -13.16 -0.40
C SER A 8 5.89 -13.79 -1.69
N ASP A 9 5.36 -14.94 -2.10
CA ASP A 9 5.70 -15.60 -3.37
C ASP A 9 5.31 -14.78 -4.62
N TYR A 10 4.36 -13.86 -4.47
CA TYR A 10 3.82 -13.01 -5.53
C TYR A 10 4.22 -11.54 -5.37
N LEU A 11 4.98 -11.18 -4.34
CA LEU A 11 5.44 -9.82 -4.09
C LEU A 11 6.89 -9.67 -4.53
N ILE A 12 7.10 -8.83 -5.55
CA ILE A 12 8.42 -8.48 -6.08
C ILE A 12 8.84 -7.15 -5.45
N ILE A 13 9.99 -7.15 -4.78
CA ILE A 13 10.57 -5.93 -4.22
C ILE A 13 11.56 -5.34 -5.23
N ASN A 14 11.38 -4.07 -5.58
CA ASN A 14 12.27 -3.34 -6.47
C ASN A 14 12.60 -1.93 -5.93
N GLU A 15 13.41 -1.17 -6.67
CA GLU A 15 13.85 0.18 -6.29
C GLU A 15 12.70 1.20 -6.14
N LYS A 16 11.52 0.90 -6.70
CA LYS A 16 10.32 1.74 -6.61
C LYS A 16 9.37 1.30 -5.49
N GLY A 17 9.62 0.16 -4.84
CA GLY A 17 8.79 -0.38 -3.76
C GLY A 17 8.41 -1.83 -3.98
N ILE A 18 7.25 -2.21 -3.42
CA ILE A 18 6.69 -3.56 -3.54
C ILE A 18 5.70 -3.57 -4.71
N VAL A 19 5.85 -4.51 -5.64
CA VAL A 19 4.93 -4.71 -6.78
C VAL A 19 4.46 -6.16 -6.84
N LEU A 20 3.26 -6.40 -7.37
CA LEU A 20 2.74 -7.74 -7.59
C LEU A 20 3.35 -8.39 -8.84
N ASP A 21 3.58 -9.69 -8.77
CA ASP A 21 3.95 -10.51 -9.92
C ASP A 21 2.80 -10.53 -10.94
N PRO A 22 3.07 -10.26 -12.24
CA PRO A 22 2.04 -10.20 -13.26
C PRO A 22 1.37 -11.56 -13.54
N GLY A 23 2.05 -12.67 -13.23
CA GLY A 23 1.55 -14.04 -13.29
C GLY A 23 0.77 -14.49 -12.05
N ALA A 24 0.65 -13.64 -11.02
CA ALA A 24 -0.15 -13.96 -9.85
C ALA A 24 -1.64 -14.19 -10.22
N PRO A 25 -2.34 -15.11 -9.54
CA PRO A 25 -3.78 -15.30 -9.72
C PRO A 25 -4.57 -14.01 -9.50
N ASP A 26 -5.69 -13.84 -10.21
CA ASP A 26 -6.52 -12.63 -10.11
C ASP A 26 -7.10 -12.44 -8.69
N GLU A 27 -7.34 -13.54 -7.97
CA GLU A 27 -7.78 -13.51 -6.56
C GLU A 27 -6.75 -12.80 -5.67
N ILE A 28 -5.47 -13.17 -5.79
CA ILE A 28 -4.36 -12.56 -5.04
C ILE A 28 -4.17 -11.09 -5.41
N LYS A 29 -4.30 -10.75 -6.69
CA LYS A 29 -4.23 -9.36 -7.16
C LYS A 29 -5.32 -8.49 -6.53
N ASN A 30 -6.54 -9.01 -6.46
CA ASN A 30 -7.66 -8.30 -5.84
C ASN A 30 -7.46 -8.15 -4.33
N GLU A 31 -7.08 -9.22 -3.62
CA GLU A 31 -6.86 -9.17 -2.17
C GLU A 31 -5.75 -8.19 -1.79
N VAL A 32 -4.61 -8.21 -2.48
CA VAL A 32 -3.51 -7.27 -2.22
C VAL A 32 -3.90 -5.83 -2.53
N THR A 33 -4.70 -5.60 -3.57
CA THR A 33 -5.25 -4.27 -3.89
C THR A 33 -6.21 -3.79 -2.79
N ASP A 34 -7.05 -4.67 -2.26
CA ASP A 34 -7.97 -4.32 -1.17
C ASP A 34 -7.23 -3.99 0.12
N ILE A 35 -6.16 -4.73 0.44
CA ILE A 35 -5.27 -4.44 1.57
C ILE A 35 -4.61 -3.07 1.40
N ASP A 36 -4.08 -2.76 0.22
CA ASP A 36 -3.44 -1.46 -0.07
C ASP A 36 -4.44 -0.31 0.07
N ASN A 37 -5.66 -0.50 -0.44
CA ASN A 37 -6.76 0.45 -0.28
C ASN A 37 -7.17 0.64 1.19
N GLU A 38 -7.26 -0.43 1.98
CA GLU A 38 -7.59 -0.36 3.40
C GLU A 38 -6.48 0.34 4.19
N TYR A 39 -5.21 0.03 3.89
CA TYR A 39 -4.04 0.68 4.48
C TYR A 39 -4.02 2.17 4.13
N PHE A 40 -4.28 2.53 2.87
CA PHE A 40 -4.38 3.92 2.44
C PHE A 40 -5.55 4.67 3.10
N LYS A 41 -6.72 4.04 3.26
CA LYS A 41 -7.84 4.65 3.98
C LYS A 41 -7.50 4.91 5.45
N THR A 42 -6.81 3.97 6.08
CA THR A 42 -6.47 4.04 7.52
C THR A 42 -5.33 5.01 7.80
N TYR A 43 -4.28 4.99 6.97
CA TYR A 43 -3.03 5.72 7.21
C TYR A 43 -2.68 6.73 6.12
N GLY A 44 -3.08 6.46 4.88
CA GLY A 44 -2.83 7.35 3.73
C GLY A 44 -3.55 8.69 3.81
N GLN A 45 -4.70 8.79 4.49
CA GLN A 45 -5.33 10.08 4.78
C GLN A 45 -4.41 11.02 5.57
N HIS A 46 -3.59 10.49 6.48
CA HIS A 46 -2.61 11.28 7.23
C HIS A 46 -1.41 11.72 6.36
N LEU A 47 -1.08 10.97 5.31
CA LEU A 47 -0.05 11.33 4.33
C LEU A 47 -0.52 12.48 3.42
N ILE A 48 -1.79 12.46 2.99
CA ILE A 48 -2.38 13.55 2.21
C ILE A 48 -2.56 14.80 3.06
N ASN A 49 -3.07 14.66 4.30
CA ASN A 49 -3.24 15.80 5.21
C ASN A 49 -1.90 16.33 5.77
N GLY A 50 -0.80 15.58 5.66
CA GLY A 50 0.55 16.00 5.99
C GLY A 50 1.23 16.84 4.90
N ILE A 51 0.67 16.88 3.69
CA ILE A 51 1.10 17.78 2.62
C ILE A 51 0.21 19.03 2.67
N ALA A 52 0.74 20.06 3.35
CA ALA A 52 0.20 21.41 3.50
C ALA A 52 -0.90 21.62 4.57
N VAL A 53 -0.48 21.67 5.83
CA VAL A 53 -0.77 22.89 6.60
C VAL A 53 0.52 23.69 6.61
N PRO A 54 0.63 24.82 5.88
CA PRO A 54 1.72 25.75 6.12
C PRO A 54 1.61 26.17 7.58
N ASN A 55 2.60 25.80 8.38
CA ASN A 55 2.71 26.21 9.78
C ASN A 55 2.50 27.74 9.83
N PRO A 56 1.51 28.29 10.57
CA PRO A 56 1.55 29.70 10.90
C PRO A 56 2.83 29.87 11.74
N LEU A 57 3.75 30.66 11.23
CA LEU A 57 4.96 31.04 11.96
C LEU A 57 4.52 31.72 13.27
N GLU A 58 4.62 31.01 14.39
CA GLU A 58 4.71 31.63 15.73
C GLU A 58 6.16 32.06 16.00
#